data_AF-A0A562WDZ0-F1
#
_entry.id   AF-A0A562WDZ0-F1
#
_cell.length_a   1.000
_cell.length_b   1.000
_cell.length_c   1.000
_cell.angle_alpha   90.00
_cell.angle_beta   90.00
_cell.angle_gamma   90.00
#
_symmetry.space_group_name_H-M   'P 1'
#
loop_
_entity.id
_entity.type
_entity.pdbx_description
1 polymer ?
#
loop_
_entity_poly.entity_id
_entity_poly.type
_entity_poly.pdbx_seq_one_letter_code
_entity_poly.pdbx_strand_id
1 'polypeptide(L)'
;MWRRTAVRVGLAQTERVRPPLWSSRPQTVAVRRELVPAVRVQVRRWGVEVDAATVGRLGLVEFQNAAGHLVGAWRVPQVRVAQVRPGLVRLRALLVCPLTRTAV
;
A
#
# COMPACT_ATOMS: atom_id res chain seq x y z
N MET A 1 3.39 6.48 13.44
CA MET A 1 2.61 7.68 13.04
C MET A 1 1.59 7.35 11.92
N TRP A 2 1.99 6.62 10.87
CA TRP A 2 1.13 6.23 9.73
C TRP A 2 -0.24 5.63 10.07
N ARG A 3 -0.32 4.66 11.00
CA ARG A 3 -1.59 3.99 11.32
C ARG A 3 -2.70 4.98 11.69
N ARG A 4 -2.43 5.94 12.59
CA ARG A 4 -3.42 6.95 13.02
C ARG A 4 -3.79 7.90 11.89
N THR A 5 -2.83 8.30 11.06
CA THR A 5 -3.08 9.16 9.91
C THR A 5 -4.01 8.48 8.93
N ALA A 6 -3.71 7.24 8.55
CA ALA A 6 -4.51 6.46 7.60
C ALA A 6 -5.97 6.31 8.05
N VAL A 7 -6.21 6.02 9.34
CA VAL A 7 -7.58 6.03 9.92
C VAL A 7 -8.25 7.39 9.73
N ARG A 8 -7.58 8.49 10.10
CA ARG A 8 -8.15 9.84 10.06
C ARG A 8 -8.48 10.33 8.65
N VAL A 9 -7.70 9.92 7.66
CA VAL A 9 -7.92 10.29 6.26
C VAL A 9 -8.77 9.29 5.48
N GLY A 10 -9.39 8.31 6.17
CA GLY A 10 -10.24 7.29 5.54
C GLY A 10 -9.49 6.26 4.69
N LEU A 11 -8.17 6.16 4.83
CA LEU A 11 -7.32 5.14 4.19
C LEU A 11 -7.25 3.86 5.05
N ALA A 12 -8.40 3.42 5.52
CA ALA A 12 -8.56 2.21 6.31
C ALA A 12 -9.77 1.42 5.83
N GLN A 13 -9.60 0.13 5.59
CA GLN A 13 -10.70 -0.74 5.22
C GLN A 13 -11.33 -1.31 6.49
N THR A 14 -12.65 -1.16 6.63
CA THR A 14 -13.38 -1.82 7.72
C THR A 14 -13.98 -3.12 7.20
N GLU A 15 -13.65 -4.22 7.87
CA GLU A 15 -14.21 -5.55 7.60
C GLU A 15 -15.08 -6.00 8.78
N ARG A 16 -16.16 -6.73 8.50
CA ARG A 16 -16.93 -7.44 9.54
C ARG A 16 -16.35 -8.83 9.74
N VAL A 17 -15.83 -9.09 10.93
CA VAL A 17 -15.20 -10.37 11.28
C VAL A 17 -15.92 -10.96 12.48
N ARG A 18 -15.95 -12.29 12.58
CA ARG A 18 -16.39 -12.95 13.82
C ARG A 18 -15.48 -12.53 14.99
N PRO A 19 -16.01 -12.44 16.21
CA PRO A 19 -15.19 -12.19 17.38
C PRO A 19 -14.10 -13.26 17.49
N PRO A 20 -12.87 -12.89 17.90
CA PRO A 20 -11.85 -13.89 18.16
C PRO A 20 -12.29 -14.83 19.29
N LEU A 21 -11.83 -16.09 19.23
CA LEU A 21 -12.21 -17.17 20.17
C LEU A 21 -11.94 -16.82 21.64
N TRP A 22 -10.95 -15.96 21.90
CA TRP A 22 -10.59 -15.48 23.24
C TRP A 22 -11.45 -14.30 23.74
N SER A 23 -12.38 -13.80 22.93
CA SER A 23 -13.24 -12.68 23.34
C SER A 23 -14.50 -13.16 24.07
N SER A 24 -14.91 -12.42 25.09
CA SER A 24 -16.14 -12.66 25.85
C SER A 24 -17.42 -12.32 25.06
N ARG A 25 -17.30 -11.94 23.78
CA ARG A 25 -18.43 -11.55 22.93
C ARG A 25 -19.08 -12.79 22.32
N PRO A 26 -20.41 -12.85 22.26
CA PRO A 26 -21.09 -13.95 21.57
C PRO A 26 -20.64 -14.04 20.11
N GLN A 27 -20.36 -15.25 19.61
CA GLN A 27 -19.89 -15.46 18.23
C GLN A 27 -20.90 -15.02 17.16
N THR A 28 -22.16 -14.80 17.56
CA THR A 28 -23.25 -14.26 16.73
C THR A 28 -23.14 -12.75 16.48
N VAL A 29 -22.28 -12.03 17.21
CA VAL A 29 -22.12 -10.57 17.08
C VAL A 29 -20.94 -10.26 16.15
N ALA A 30 -21.22 -9.61 15.01
CA ALA A 30 -20.17 -9.17 14.08
C ALA A 30 -19.32 -8.04 14.69
N VAL A 31 -18.00 -8.21 14.69
CA VAL A 31 -17.04 -7.19 15.14
C VAL A 31 -16.46 -6.48 13.92
N ARG A 32 -16.36 -5.14 13.97
CA ARG A 32 -15.67 -4.37 12.93
C ARG A 32 -14.16 -4.40 13.19
N ARG A 33 -13.41 -4.92 12.22
CA ARG A 33 -11.94 -4.90 12.22
C ARG A 33 -11.48 -3.84 11.22
N GLU A 34 -10.62 -2.95 11.69
CA GLU A 34 -9.99 -1.95 10.84
C GLU A 34 -8.66 -2.50 10.29
N LEU A 35 -8.55 -2.54 8.97
CA LEU A 35 -7.36 -2.94 8.23
C LEU A 35 -6.69 -1.70 7.67
N VAL A 36 -5.52 -1.38 8.22
CA VAL A 36 -4.69 -0.27 7.77
C VAL A 36 -3.47 -0.86 7.05
N PRO A 37 -3.23 -0.54 5.77
CA PRO A 37 -2.05 -1.03 5.07
C PRO A 37 -0.81 -0.49 5.77
N ALA A 38 0.17 -1.33 6.08
CA ALA A 38 1.46 -0.84 6.54
C ALA A 38 2.24 -0.28 5.34
N VAL A 39 2.69 0.97 5.43
CA VAL A 39 3.46 1.62 4.36
C VAL A 39 4.83 2.04 4.89
N ARG A 40 5.88 1.71 4.15
CA ARG A 40 7.25 2.14 4.40
C ARG A 40 7.80 2.82 3.16
N VAL A 41 8.27 4.05 3.31
CA VAL A 41 8.86 4.84 2.23
C VAL A 41 10.36 4.96 2.43
N GLN A 42 11.14 4.75 1.38
CA GLN A 42 12.58 4.87 1.37
C GLN A 42 13.02 5.69 0.16
N VAL A 43 13.80 6.74 0.41
CA VAL A 43 14.44 7.52 -0.65
C VAL A 43 15.64 6.73 -1.19
N ARG A 44 15.75 6.65 -2.51
CA ARG A 44 16.83 5.97 -3.22
C ARG A 44 17.48 6.96 -4.21
N ARG A 45 18.68 6.64 -4.69
CA ARG A 45 19.41 7.50 -5.66
C ARG A 45 18.63 7.73 -6.97
N TRP A 46 17.76 6.80 -7.34
CA TRP A 46 16.96 6.84 -8.57
C TRP A 46 15.53 7.38 -8.37
N GLY A 47 15.09 7.64 -7.13
CA GLY A 47 13.71 7.99 -6.82
C GLY A 47 13.24 7.50 -5.45
N VAL A 48 12.03 6.98 -5.38
CA VAL A 48 11.39 6.55 -4.13
C VAL A 48 10.95 5.09 -4.24
N GLU A 49 11.31 4.30 -3.23
CA GLU A 49 10.82 2.94 -3.02
C GLU A 49 9.74 2.97 -1.92
N VAL A 50 8.58 2.38 -2.20
CA VAL A 50 7.48 2.28 -1.26
C VAL A 50 7.08 0.82 -1.10
N ASP A 51 7.24 0.28 0.10
CA ASP A 51 6.71 -1.03 0.47
C ASP A 51 5.34 -0.84 1.12
N ALA A 52 4.31 -1.48 0.56
CA ALA A 52 2.94 -1.40 1.05
C ALA A 52 2.37 -2.80 1.29
N ALA A 53 1.82 -3.02 2.49
CA ALA A 53 1.10 -4.24 2.79
C ALA A 53 -0.27 -4.25 2.10
N THR A 54 -0.62 -5.37 1.47
CA THR A 54 -1.95 -5.56 0.87
C THR A 54 -2.96 -5.86 1.99
N VAL A 55 -4.13 -5.23 1.94
CA VAL A 55 -5.16 -5.37 2.96
C VAL A 55 -6.53 -5.47 2.31
N GLY A 56 -7.32 -6.46 2.75
CA GLY A 56 -8.69 -6.66 2.26
C GLY A 56 -8.76 -6.75 0.73
N ARG A 57 -9.36 -5.75 0.09
CA ARG A 57 -9.52 -5.67 -1.37
C ARG A 57 -8.38 -4.95 -2.09
N LEU A 58 -7.36 -4.48 -1.37
CA LEU A 58 -6.20 -3.80 -1.95
C LEU A 58 -5.06 -4.79 -2.12
N GLY A 59 -4.97 -5.40 -3.31
CA GLY A 59 -3.94 -6.33 -3.74
C GLY A 59 -3.03 -5.76 -4.84
N LEU A 60 -2.23 -6.63 -5.45
CA LEU A 60 -1.26 -6.25 -6.50
C LEU A 60 -1.94 -5.53 -7.68
N VAL A 61 -3.08 -6.05 -8.13
CA VAL A 61 -3.80 -5.55 -9.31
C VAL A 61 -4.30 -4.13 -9.06
N GLU A 62 -4.85 -3.85 -7.88
CA GLU A 62 -5.32 -2.52 -7.52
C GLU A 62 -4.18 -1.50 -7.52
N PHE A 63 -3.00 -1.87 -7.00
CA PHE A 63 -1.82 -1.01 -7.06
C PHE A 63 -1.30 -0.83 -8.49
N GLN A 64 -1.33 -1.87 -9.33
CA GLN A 64 -0.93 -1.78 -10.74
C GLN A 64 -1.88 -0.86 -11.53
N ASN A 65 -3.19 -0.98 -11.33
CA ASN A 65 -4.19 -0.12 -11.97
C ASN A 65 -4.03 1.34 -11.53
N ALA A 66 -3.65 1.58 -10.27
CA ALA A 66 -3.39 2.92 -9.76
C ALA A 66 -2.07 3.53 -10.26
N ALA A 67 -1.13 2.74 -10.81
CA ALA A 67 0.21 3.19 -11.14
C ALA A 67 0.22 4.39 -12.11
N GLY A 68 -0.66 4.40 -13.10
CA GLY A 68 -0.80 5.52 -14.04
C GLY A 68 -1.29 6.81 -13.37
N HIS A 69 -2.22 6.69 -12.41
CA HIS A 69 -2.65 7.84 -11.61
C HIS A 69 -1.52 8.37 -10.72
N LEU A 70 -0.74 7.47 -10.11
CA LEU A 70 0.39 7.83 -9.25
C LEU A 70 1.51 8.56 -10.01
N VAL A 71 1.73 8.22 -11.28
CA VAL A 71 2.65 8.97 -12.17
C VAL A 71 2.29 10.46 -12.21
N GLY A 72 1.02 10.78 -12.45
CA GLY A 72 0.53 12.16 -12.47
C GLY A 72 0.56 12.82 -11.10
N ALA A 73 0.08 12.12 -10.07
CA ALA A 73 -0.01 12.65 -8.71
C ALA A 73 1.36 12.95 -8.10
N TRP A 74 2.35 12.10 -8.36
CA TRP A 74 3.71 12.25 -7.82
C TRP A 74 4.66 12.98 -8.75
N ARG A 75 4.21 13.35 -9.96
CA ARG A 75 5.02 14.03 -10.99
C ARG A 75 6.33 13.28 -11.29
N VAL A 76 6.24 11.96 -11.41
CA VAL A 76 7.38 11.08 -11.73
C VAL A 76 7.20 10.47 -13.11
N PRO A 77 8.26 10.29 -13.92
CA PRO A 77 8.16 9.68 -15.24
C PRO A 77 7.55 8.27 -15.25
N GLN A 78 7.83 7.47 -14.21
CA GLN A 78 7.35 6.08 -14.16
C GLN A 78 7.13 5.63 -12.72
N VAL A 79 6.03 4.91 -12.50
CA VAL A 79 5.79 4.10 -11.31
C VAL A 79 5.74 2.64 -11.73
N ARG A 80 6.57 1.79 -11.12
CA ARG A 80 6.52 0.34 -11.30
C ARG A 80 6.00 -0.31 -10.04
N VAL A 81 5.13 -1.30 -10.18
CA VAL A 81 4.55 -2.05 -9.06
C VAL A 81 4.88 -3.52 -9.23
N ALA A 82 5.47 -4.13 -8.20
CA ALA A 82 5.82 -5.53 -8.17
C ALA A 82 5.43 -6.17 -6.84
N GLN A 83 5.10 -7.46 -6.86
CA GLN A 83 4.90 -8.24 -5.65
C GLN A 83 6.26 -8.68 -5.08
N VAL A 84 6.52 -8.35 -3.81
CA VAL A 84 7.73 -8.81 -3.11
C VAL A 84 7.50 -10.22 -2.55
N ARG A 85 6.35 -10.39 -1.90
CA ARG A 85 5.86 -11.66 -1.34
C ARG A 85 4.34 -11.55 -1.15
N PRO A 86 3.61 -12.67 -0.95
CA PRO A 86 2.20 -12.60 -0.60
C PRO A 86 1.97 -11.64 0.59
N GLY A 87 1.03 -10.72 0.46
CA GLY A 87 0.78 -9.70 1.51
C GLY A 87 1.58 -8.40 1.38
N LEU A 88 2.57 -8.32 0.47
CA LEU A 88 3.49 -7.18 0.37
C LEU A 88 3.83 -6.83 -1.08
N VAL A 89 3.51 -5.59 -1.46
CA VAL A 89 3.88 -5.02 -2.76
C VAL A 89 4.93 -3.93 -2.59
N ARG A 90 5.70 -3.73 -3.66
CA ARG A 90 6.69 -2.68 -3.77
C ARG A 90 6.39 -1.81 -4.97
N LEU A 91 6.27 -0.51 -4.71
CA LEU A 91 6.20 0.53 -5.72
C LEU A 91 7.57 1.18 -5.86
N ARG A 92 8.00 1.41 -7.09
CA ARG A 92 9.20 2.17 -7.42
C ARG A 92 8.80 3.36 -8.27
N ALA A 93 8.80 4.53 -7.66
CA ALA A 93 8.62 5.81 -8.34
C ALA A 93 9.99 6.30 -8.82
N LEU A 94 10.25 6.23 -10.11
CA LEU A 94 11.53 6.59 -10.71
C LEU A 94 11.52 8.08 -11.06
N LEU A 95 12.37 8.87 -10.40
CA LEU A 95 12.60 10.28 -10.76
C LEU A 95 13.50 10.39 -11.98
N VAL A 96 14.50 9.51 -12.05
CA VAL A 96 15.42 9.38 -13.17
C VAL A 96 15.22 8.00 -13.73
N CYS A 97 14.84 7.89 -15.01
CA CYS A 97 14.78 6.60 -15.66
C CYS A 97 16.22 6.08 -15.86
N PRO A 98 16.60 4.97 -15.21
CA PRO A 98 17.97 4.47 -15.27
C PRO A 98 18.36 3.92 -16.66
N LEU A 99 17.38 3.75 -17.57
CA LEU A 99 17.60 3.27 -18.94
C LEU A 99 17.79 4.39 -19.96
N THR A 100 17.29 5.61 -19.69
CA THR A 100 17.49 6.78 -20.58
C THR A 100 18.62 7.69 -20.13
N ARG A 101 19.19 7.49 -18.94
CA ARG A 101 20.45 8.13 -18.56
C ARG A 101 21.59 7.40 -19.26
N THR A 102 21.88 7.77 -20.51
CA THR A 102 23.22 7.58 -21.06
C THR A 102 24.19 8.25 -20.08
N ALA A 103 25.18 7.49 -19.61
CA ALA A 103 26.24 8.05 -18.79
C ALA A 103 26.94 9.14 -19.63
N VAL A 104 26.83 10.37 -19.17
CA VAL A 104 27.65 11.50 -19.61
C VAL A 104 28.46 11.94 -18.41
#